data_AF-A0A1G3QTM9-F1
#
_entry.id   AF-A0A1G3QTM9-F1
#
_cell.length_a   1.000
_cell.length_b   1.000
_cell.length_c   1.000
_cell.angle_alpha   90.00
_cell.angle_beta   90.00
_cell.angle_gamma   90.00
#
_symmetry.space_group_name_H-M   'P 1'
#
loop_
_entity.id
_entity.type
_entity.pdbx_description
1 polymer ?
#
loop_
_entity_poly.entity_id
_entity_poly.type
_entity_poly.pdbx_seq_one_letter_code
_entity_poly.pdbx_strand_id
1 'polypeptide(L)'
;MKDLLHKLLGFLRVELEDLEGDVTDLLAICQRKKDNREITNYVYMENKGLLLREIAGIKNLVEGLDDMDTGKFSNSQEMLREIDRRILENTREGDYPEAVYSLVKRRLDKIVKYLFSD
;
A
#
# COMPACT_ATOMS: atom_id res chain seq x y z
N MET A 1 15.29 -2.88 20.09
CA MET A 1 15.46 -2.57 18.65
C MET A 1 14.71 -3.55 17.77
N LYS A 2 15.02 -4.86 17.79
CA LYS A 2 14.34 -5.89 16.97
C LYS A 2 12.80 -5.90 17.13
N ASP A 3 12.29 -5.77 18.35
CA ASP A 3 10.85 -5.69 18.61
C ASP A 3 10.19 -4.48 17.94
N LEU A 4 10.89 -3.35 17.85
CA LEU A 4 10.37 -2.14 17.21
C LEU A 4 10.33 -2.32 15.68
N LEU A 5 11.32 -3.00 15.11
CA LEU A 5 11.36 -3.36 13.69
C LEU A 5 10.24 -4.34 13.33
N HIS A 6 9.98 -5.32 14.20
CA HIS A 6 8.87 -6.26 14.02
C HIS A 6 7.51 -5.55 14.13
N LYS A 7 7.34 -4.66 15.12
CA LYS A 7 6.15 -3.81 15.24
C LYS A 7 5.94 -2.93 14.01
N LEU A 8 7.01 -2.36 13.45
CA LEU A 8 6.91 -1.54 12.24
C LEU A 8 6.32 -2.32 11.05
N LEU A 9 6.79 -3.55 10.79
CA LEU A 9 6.19 -4.38 9.74
C LEU A 9 4.75 -4.74 10.05
N GLY A 10 4.46 -5.10 11.31
CA GLY A 10 3.10 -5.42 11.74
C GLY A 10 2.14 -4.26 11.48
N PHE A 11 2.51 -3.04 11.90
CA PHE A 11 1.69 -1.85 11.64
C PHE A 11 1.59 -1.51 10.17
N LEU A 12 2.69 -1.63 9.40
CA LEU A 12 2.66 -1.36 7.98
C LEU A 12 1.72 -2.32 7.26
N ARG A 13 1.77 -3.62 7.58
CA ARG A 13 0.88 -4.63 7.02
C ARG A 13 -0.59 -4.26 7.25
N VAL A 14 -0.97 -4.02 8.51
CA VAL A 14 -2.37 -3.67 8.84
C VAL A 14 -2.81 -2.40 8.10
N GLU A 15 -1.97 -1.36 8.07
CA GLU A 15 -2.32 -0.12 7.35
C GLU A 15 -2.42 -0.31 5.83
N LEU A 16 -1.75 -1.30 5.25
CA LEU A 16 -1.86 -1.63 3.83
C LEU A 16 -3.07 -2.51 3.51
N GLU A 17 -3.41 -3.45 4.39
CA GLU A 17 -4.65 -4.22 4.32
C GLU A 17 -5.87 -3.28 4.42
N ASP A 18 -5.83 -2.31 5.34
CA ASP A 18 -6.85 -1.27 5.46
C ASP A 18 -6.92 -0.39 4.20
N LEU A 19 -5.76 -0.03 3.62
CA LEU A 19 -5.71 0.74 2.38
C LEU A 19 -6.29 -0.05 1.19
N GLU A 20 -6.05 -1.36 1.11
CA GLU A 20 -6.68 -2.22 0.10
C GLU A 20 -8.21 -2.20 0.25
N GLY A 21 -8.70 -2.27 1.49
CA GLY A 21 -10.12 -2.13 1.82
C GLY A 21 -10.70 -0.80 1.35
N ASP A 22 -10.02 0.31 1.67
CA ASP A 22 -10.42 1.66 1.24
C ASP A 22 -10.57 1.77 -0.28
N VAL A 23 -9.62 1.23 -1.05
CA VAL A 23 -9.66 1.25 -2.53
C VAL A 23 -10.75 0.31 -3.07
N THR A 24 -10.99 -0.82 -2.40
CA THR A 24 -12.09 -1.74 -2.72
C THR A 24 -13.45 -1.08 -2.52
N ASP A 25 -13.60 -0.28 -1.47
CA ASP A 25 -14.81 0.50 -1.23
C ASP A 25 -15.03 1.57 -2.30
N LEU A 26 -13.96 2.20 -2.80
CA LEU A 26 -14.05 3.12 -3.95
C LEU A 26 -14.53 2.43 -5.23
N LEU A 27 -14.12 1.18 -5.46
CA LEU A 27 -14.61 0.38 -6.58
C LEU A 27 -16.11 0.10 -6.44
N ALA A 28 -16.57 -0.25 -5.24
CA ALA A 28 -17.99 -0.43 -4.95
C ALA A 28 -18.80 0.87 -5.13
N ILE A 29 -18.24 2.02 -4.73
CA ILE A 29 -18.84 3.34 -4.99
C ILE A 29 -18.96 3.58 -6.49
N CYS A 30 -17.90 3.33 -7.28
CA CYS A 30 -17.94 3.50 -8.73
C CYS A 30 -19.02 2.63 -9.39
N GLN A 31 -19.17 1.38 -8.94
CA GLN A 31 -20.24 0.50 -9.38
C GLN A 31 -21.62 1.10 -9.11
N ARG A 32 -21.88 1.56 -7.87
CA ARG A 32 -23.17 2.19 -7.51
C ARG A 32 -23.46 3.43 -8.34
N LYS A 33 -22.47 4.29 -8.56
CA LYS A 33 -22.61 5.48 -9.41
C LYS A 33 -22.97 5.13 -10.86
N LYS A 34 -22.37 4.06 -11.41
CA LYS A 34 -22.74 3.55 -12.74
C LYS A 34 -24.19 3.07 -12.77
N ASP A 35 -24.59 2.29 -11.77
CA ASP A 35 -25.94 1.72 -11.69
C ASP A 35 -27.02 2.81 -11.54
N ASN A 36 -26.69 3.89 -10.83
CA ASN A 36 -27.53 5.10 -10.71
C ASN A 36 -27.47 6.03 -11.93
N ARG A 37 -26.71 5.70 -12.97
CA ARG A 37 -26.47 6.55 -14.16
C ARG A 37 -25.84 7.91 -13.84
N GLU A 38 -25.14 8.04 -12.72
CA GLU A 38 -24.37 9.23 -12.34
C GLU A 38 -23.07 9.35 -13.14
N ILE A 39 -22.53 8.22 -13.59
CA ILE A 39 -21.37 8.14 -14.49
C ILE A 39 -21.69 7.24 -15.68
N THR A 40 -21.03 7.49 -16.81
CA THR A 40 -21.17 6.66 -18.00
C THR A 40 -20.46 5.31 -17.81
N ASN A 41 -20.85 4.32 -18.61
CA ASN A 41 -20.15 3.03 -18.63
C ASN A 41 -18.66 3.19 -18.97
N TYR A 42 -18.33 4.15 -19.85
CA TYR A 42 -16.94 4.47 -20.20
C TYR A 42 -16.12 4.90 -18.96
N VAL A 43 -16.62 5.89 -18.22
CA VAL A 43 -15.97 6.38 -16.99
C VAL A 43 -15.85 5.28 -15.94
N TYR A 44 -16.88 4.45 -15.79
CA TYR A 44 -16.82 3.31 -14.88
C TYR A 44 -15.71 2.31 -15.27
N MET A 45 -15.57 1.97 -16.54
CA MET A 45 -14.55 1.00 -16.98
C MET A 45 -13.13 1.53 -16.78
N GLU A 46 -12.92 2.83 -17.04
CA GLU A 46 -11.64 3.50 -16.77
C GLU A 46 -11.32 3.47 -15.27
N ASN A 47 -12.25 3.92 -14.42
CA ASN A 47 -12.07 3.91 -12.96
C ASN A 47 -11.85 2.50 -12.41
N LYS A 48 -12.64 1.53 -12.88
CA LYS A 48 -12.49 0.13 -12.47
C LYS A 48 -11.12 -0.41 -12.83
N GLY A 49 -10.64 -0.16 -14.04
CA GLY A 49 -9.32 -0.60 -14.48
C GLY A 49 -8.21 -0.03 -13.60
N LEU A 50 -8.28 1.27 -13.30
CA LEU A 50 -7.33 1.93 -12.42
C LEU A 50 -7.35 1.34 -10.99
N LEU A 51 -8.52 1.31 -10.36
CA LEU A 51 -8.69 0.84 -8.97
C LEU A 51 -8.28 -0.62 -8.79
N LEU A 52 -8.58 -1.49 -9.77
CA LEU A 52 -8.13 -2.88 -9.73
C LEU A 52 -6.60 -3.01 -9.78
N ARG A 53 -5.91 -2.16 -10.55
CA ARG A 53 -4.45 -2.12 -10.56
C ARG A 53 -3.89 -1.60 -9.24
N GLU A 54 -4.53 -0.62 -8.62
CA GLU A 54 -4.13 -0.13 -7.29
C GLU A 54 -4.28 -1.23 -6.23
N ILE A 55 -5.42 -1.93 -6.20
CA ILE A 55 -5.66 -3.08 -5.30
C ILE A 55 -4.59 -4.15 -5.51
N ALA A 56 -4.30 -4.52 -6.75
CA ALA A 56 -3.27 -5.51 -7.06
C ALA A 56 -1.87 -5.07 -6.60
N GLY A 57 -1.52 -3.80 -6.79
CA GLY A 57 -0.25 -3.26 -6.33
C GLY A 57 -0.11 -3.25 -4.81
N ILE A 58 -1.20 -2.95 -4.08
CA ILE A 58 -1.21 -3.00 -2.61
C ILE A 58 -1.08 -4.45 -2.12
N LYS A 59 -1.82 -5.39 -2.71
CA LYS A 59 -1.74 -6.83 -2.36
C LYS A 59 -0.35 -7.41 -2.53
N ASN A 60 0.26 -7.19 -3.69
CA ASN A 60 1.61 -7.68 -3.95
C ASN A 60 2.64 -7.11 -2.98
N LEU A 61 2.44 -5.87 -2.53
CA LEU A 61 3.30 -5.28 -1.51
C LEU A 61 3.09 -5.95 -0.15
N VAL A 62 1.86 -6.19 0.27
CA VAL A 62 1.54 -6.89 1.53
C VAL A 62 2.20 -8.28 1.54
N GLU A 63 2.01 -9.05 0.48
CA GLU A 63 2.64 -10.37 0.31
C GLU A 63 4.18 -10.26 0.36
N GLY A 64 4.76 -9.25 -0.32
CA GLY A 64 6.20 -9.02 -0.31
C GLY A 64 6.77 -8.57 1.05
N LEU A 65 5.96 -8.04 1.97
CA LEU A 65 6.37 -7.70 3.33
C LEU A 65 6.40 -8.92 4.26
N ASP A 66 5.61 -9.96 3.98
CA ASP A 66 5.58 -11.20 4.79
C ASP A 66 6.91 -11.95 4.76
N ASP A 67 7.65 -11.83 3.67
CA ASP A 67 8.95 -12.47 3.48
C ASP A 67 10.12 -11.72 4.16
N MET A 68 9.85 -10.60 4.83
CA MET A 68 10.90 -9.79 5.46
C MET A 68 11.34 -10.34 6.82
N ASP A 69 12.56 -10.87 6.87
CA ASP A 69 13.23 -11.26 8.12
C ASP A 69 13.85 -10.03 8.81
N THR A 70 13.22 -9.57 9.90
CA THR A 70 13.70 -8.44 10.70
C THR A 70 15.03 -8.70 11.40
N GLY A 71 15.44 -9.96 11.52
CA GLY A 71 16.72 -10.37 12.11
C GLY A 71 17.95 -9.95 11.30
N LYS A 72 17.76 -9.62 10.01
CA LYS A 72 18.83 -9.22 9.07
C LYS A 72 19.24 -7.76 9.15
N PHE A 73 18.49 -6.91 9.85
CA PHE A 73 18.74 -5.47 9.88
C PHE A 73 19.42 -5.05 11.19
N SER A 74 20.44 -4.21 11.09
CA SER A 74 21.21 -3.74 12.24
C SER A 74 20.55 -2.55 12.94
N ASN A 75 19.79 -1.76 12.19
CA ASN A 75 19.11 -0.55 12.67
C ASN A 75 17.84 -0.27 11.85
N SER A 76 17.03 0.68 12.33
CA SER A 76 15.79 1.09 11.67
C SER A 76 16.01 1.74 10.31
N GLN A 77 17.08 2.50 10.12
CA GLN A 77 17.33 3.18 8.83
C GLN A 77 17.62 2.20 7.69
N GLU A 78 18.34 1.10 7.95
CA GLU A 78 18.54 0.02 6.99
C GLU A 78 17.22 -0.61 6.56
N MET A 79 16.37 -0.92 7.54
CA MET A 79 15.07 -1.52 7.26
C MET A 79 14.14 -0.56 6.50
N LEU A 80 14.11 0.72 6.87
CA LEU A 80 13.30 1.72 6.19
C LEU A 80 13.72 1.90 4.73
N ARG A 81 15.03 1.88 4.45
CA ARG A 81 15.54 1.91 3.07
C ARG A 81 15.14 0.67 2.29
N GLU A 82 15.18 -0.49 2.91
CA GLU A 82 14.75 -1.74 2.25
C GLU A 82 13.25 -1.76 1.97
N ILE A 83 12.42 -1.29 2.91
CA ILE A 83 10.97 -1.15 2.69
C ILE A 83 10.71 -0.17 1.55
N ASP A 84 11.34 1.01 1.58
CA ASP A 84 11.19 2.03 0.54
C ASP A 84 11.58 1.50 -0.84
N ARG A 85 12.69 0.75 -0.92
CA ARG A 85 13.14 0.06 -2.14
C ARG A 85 12.07 -0.92 -2.63
N ARG A 86 11.52 -1.78 -1.77
CA ARG A 86 10.46 -2.74 -2.14
C ARG A 86 9.19 -2.06 -2.62
N ILE A 87 8.78 -0.96 -1.99
CA ILE A 87 7.59 -0.19 -2.43
C ILE A 87 7.83 0.37 -3.84
N LEU A 88 9.03 0.91 -4.08
CA LEU A 88 9.41 1.49 -5.37
C LEU A 88 9.49 0.42 -6.47
N GLU A 89 10.14 -0.71 -6.19
CA GLU A 89 10.27 -1.85 -7.10
C GLU A 89 8.90 -2.45 -7.43
N ASN A 90 8.08 -2.73 -6.42
CA ASN A 90 6.71 -3.21 -6.63
C ASN A 90 5.93 -2.26 -7.56
N THR A 91 6.01 -0.95 -7.33
CA THR A 91 5.28 0.04 -8.14
C THR A 91 5.83 0.13 -9.57
N ARG A 92 7.15 0.16 -9.76
CA ARG A 92 7.78 0.35 -11.08
C ARG A 92 7.81 -0.93 -11.91
N GLU A 93 8.20 -2.05 -11.32
CA GLU A 93 8.34 -3.33 -12.02
C GLU A 93 6.98 -3.98 -12.27
N GLY A 94 6.02 -3.77 -11.36
CA GLY A 94 4.64 -4.20 -11.52
C GLY A 94 3.78 -3.31 -12.43
N ASP A 95 4.37 -2.22 -12.98
CA ASP A 95 3.66 -1.17 -13.72
C ASP A 95 2.40 -0.70 -12.97
N TYR A 96 2.47 -0.51 -11.66
CA TYR A 96 1.30 -0.05 -10.89
C TYR A 96 1.16 1.48 -10.96
N PRO A 97 -0.06 2.01 -10.79
CA PRO A 97 -0.26 3.46 -10.72
C PRO A 97 0.64 4.10 -9.66
N GLU A 98 1.23 5.25 -9.98
CA GLU A 98 2.09 6.02 -9.07
C GLU A 98 1.41 6.34 -7.72
N ALA A 99 0.07 6.45 -7.75
CA ALA A 99 -0.76 6.61 -6.56
C ALA A 99 -0.45 5.53 -5.50
N VAL A 100 -0.19 4.28 -5.87
CA VAL A 100 0.16 3.19 -4.95
C VAL A 100 1.40 3.55 -4.12
N TYR A 101 2.50 3.92 -4.78
CA TYR A 101 3.73 4.36 -4.09
C TYR A 101 3.42 5.52 -3.13
N SER A 102 2.72 6.54 -3.62
CA SER A 102 2.43 7.74 -2.82
C SER A 102 1.57 7.46 -1.57
N LEU A 103 0.58 6.57 -1.69
CA LEU A 103 -0.34 6.21 -0.60
C LEU A 103 0.39 5.37 0.45
N VAL A 104 1.12 4.35 0.01
CA VAL A 104 1.93 3.48 0.86
C VAL A 104 3.00 4.29 1.60
N LYS A 105 3.73 5.15 0.89
CA LYS A 105 4.79 5.97 1.47
C LYS A 105 4.27 6.86 2.60
N ARG A 106 3.11 7.49 2.40
CA ARG A 106 2.45 8.30 3.43
C ARG A 106 2.07 7.50 4.66
N ARG A 107 1.69 6.22 4.53
CA ARG A 107 1.40 5.32 5.65
C ARG A 107 2.68 4.97 6.41
N LEU A 108 3.73 4.59 5.68
CA LEU A 108 5.04 4.33 6.26
C LEU A 108 5.56 5.53 7.06
N ASP A 109 5.50 6.73 6.49
CA ASP A 109 5.98 7.94 7.16
C ASP A 109 5.21 8.24 8.46
N LYS A 110 3.89 7.98 8.49
CA LYS A 110 3.07 8.10 9.71
C LYS A 110 3.48 7.10 10.77
N ILE A 111 3.68 5.84 10.40
CA ILE A 111 4.11 4.77 11.33
C ILE A 111 5.50 5.08 11.88
N VAL A 112 6.43 5.49 11.02
CA VAL A 112 7.78 5.90 11.41
C VAL A 112 7.72 7.06 12.40
N LYS A 113 6.91 8.08 12.09
CA LYS A 113 6.71 9.20 13.01
C LYS A 113 6.15 8.70 14.35
N TYR A 114 5.18 7.79 14.37
CA TYR A 114 4.61 7.28 15.61
C TYR A 114 5.61 6.44 16.44
N LEU A 115 6.42 5.59 15.80
CA LEU A 115 7.31 4.65 16.49
C LEU A 115 8.67 5.22 16.90
N PHE A 116 9.14 6.25 16.18
CA PHE A 116 10.50 6.81 16.34
C PHE A 116 10.50 8.29 16.74
N SER A 117 9.34 8.89 17.01
CA SER A 117 9.31 10.17 17.71
C SER A 117 9.45 9.90 19.20
N ASP A 118 10.63 10.17 19.75
CA ASP A 118 10.77 10.51 21.18
C ASP A 118 10.09 11.87 21.46
#